data_AF-A0A328STC8-F1
#
_entry.id   AF-A0A328STC8-F1
#
_cell.length_a   1.000
_cell.length_b   1.000
_cell.length_c   1.000
_cell.angle_alpha   90.00
_cell.angle_beta   90.00
_cell.angle_gamma   90.00
#
_symmetry.space_group_name_H-M   'P 1'
#
loop_
_entity.id
_entity.type
_entity.pdbx_description
1 polymer ?
#
loop_
_entity_poly.entity_id
_entity_poly.type
_entity_poly.pdbx_seq_one_letter_code
_entity_poly.pdbx_strand_id
1 'polypeptide(L)'
;MKRNKKLLSLIMMVIMLSALTCVSAFTAEEQKVLDTKYDFYPSQFIFEYNGYNSTDYEGDTGLKGAYVNNTVDNMTYYVPVEYVRTFAWMTKKSFKLDENIDVKHSLIVDGRAYDCILIGMFSKDGTEIPKLDIKSNSLTKEQRSYFDDYDQTREEYYQEQYQDTLEDIEDNSRRSTSYKDNDRGHYGFYYGTNGRGIMYTR
;
A
#
# COMPACT_ATOMS: atom_id res chain seq x y z
N MET A 1 -7.43 20.85 50.83
CA MET A 1 -7.96 20.07 49.68
C MET A 1 -7.13 20.18 48.38
N LYS A 2 -5.81 20.48 48.42
CA LYS A 2 -4.95 20.63 47.22
C LYS A 2 -4.08 19.40 46.89
N ARG A 3 -3.92 18.46 47.84
CA ARG A 3 -2.99 17.31 47.73
C ARG A 3 -3.52 16.18 46.82
N ASN A 4 -4.84 16.01 46.72
CA ASN A 4 -5.46 14.97 45.88
C ASN A 4 -5.47 15.30 44.38
N LYS A 5 -5.40 16.58 43.98
CA LYS A 5 -5.42 16.98 42.56
C LYS A 5 -4.12 16.61 41.82
N LYS A 6 -2.97 16.73 42.50
CA LYS A 6 -1.67 16.34 41.93
C LYS A 6 -1.56 14.82 41.75
N LEU A 7 -2.07 14.05 42.71
CA LEU A 7 -2.10 12.59 42.63
C LEU A 7 -3.03 12.12 41.51
N LEU A 8 -4.22 12.73 41.38
CA LEU A 8 -5.17 12.40 40.31
C LEU A 8 -4.60 12.72 38.93
N SER A 9 -3.93 13.87 38.79
CA SER A 9 -3.24 14.26 37.55
C SER A 9 -2.11 13.31 37.19
N LEU A 10 -1.35 12.81 38.18
CA LEU A 10 -0.28 11.84 37.95
C LEU A 10 -0.85 10.50 37.48
N ILE A 11 -1.92 10.02 38.13
CA ILE A 11 -2.59 8.76 37.75
C ILE A 11 -3.17 8.87 36.34
N MET A 12 -3.83 9.99 35.99
CA MET A 12 -4.36 10.19 34.64
C MET A 12 -3.27 10.27 33.59
N MET A 13 -2.12 10.89 33.91
CA MET A 13 -0.97 10.94 33.02
C MET A 13 -0.38 9.54 32.78
N VAL A 14 -0.26 8.71 33.81
CA VAL A 14 0.21 7.31 33.69
C VAL A 14 -0.75 6.47 32.85
N ILE A 15 -2.06 6.63 33.02
CA ILE A 15 -3.08 5.92 32.22
C ILE A 15 -3.05 6.38 30.74
N MET A 16 -2.86 7.67 30.47
CA MET A 16 -2.69 8.15 29.09
C MET A 16 -1.38 7.66 28.47
N LEU A 17 -0.28 7.59 29.24
CA LEU A 17 0.99 7.01 28.78
C LEU A 17 0.86 5.51 28.48
N SER A 18 0.09 4.75 29.26
CA SER A 18 -0.15 3.33 28.97
C SER A 18 -1.11 3.10 27.79
N ALA A 19 -2.03 4.03 27.52
CA ALA A 19 -2.88 3.98 26.34
C ALA A 19 -2.13 4.34 25.04
N LEU A 20 -1.05 5.14 25.12
CA LEU A 20 -0.18 5.44 23.97
C LEU A 20 0.69 4.24 23.53
N THR A 21 0.88 3.25 24.39
CA THR A 21 1.65 2.03 24.06
C THR A 21 0.85 0.92 23.39
N CYS A 22 -0.45 1.12 23.14
CA CYS A 22 -1.27 0.18 22.38
C CYS A 22 -1.07 0.35 20.87
N VAL A 23 0.18 0.28 20.41
CA VAL A 23 0.47 -0.02 19.00
C VAL A 23 0.43 -1.54 18.91
N SER A 24 -0.48 -2.09 18.11
CA SER A 24 -0.50 -3.52 17.80
C SER A 24 0.80 -3.87 17.06
N ALA A 25 1.85 -4.20 17.81
CA ALA A 25 3.10 -4.70 17.25
C ALA A 25 2.88 -6.16 16.85
N PHE A 26 3.37 -6.52 15.66
CA PHE A 26 3.46 -7.93 15.26
C PHE A 26 4.24 -8.71 16.32
N THR A 27 3.81 -9.96 16.54
CA THR A 27 4.58 -10.90 17.36
C THR A 27 5.96 -11.13 16.73
N ALA A 28 6.93 -11.57 17.53
CA ALA A 28 8.27 -11.86 17.03
C ALA A 28 8.27 -12.93 15.91
N GLU A 29 7.31 -13.86 15.94
CA GLU A 29 7.11 -14.88 14.92
C GLU A 29 6.54 -14.30 13.63
N GLU A 30 5.53 -13.44 13.71
CA GLU A 30 4.98 -12.73 12.55
C GLU A 30 6.03 -11.82 11.90
N GLN A 31 6.81 -11.10 12.71
CA GLN A 31 7.89 -10.26 12.20
C GLN A 31 8.95 -11.10 11.48
N LYS A 32 9.28 -12.28 12.02
CA LYS A 32 10.20 -13.22 11.37
C LYS A 32 9.66 -13.66 10.00
N VAL A 33 8.36 -13.94 9.87
CA VAL A 33 7.75 -14.28 8.57
C VAL A 33 7.90 -13.12 7.58
N LEU A 34 7.56 -11.89 7.99
CA LEU A 34 7.68 -10.70 7.16
C LEU A 34 9.13 -10.39 6.73
N ASP A 35 10.11 -10.81 7.53
CA ASP A 35 11.53 -10.61 7.25
C ASP A 35 12.20 -11.74 6.48
N THR A 36 11.57 -12.90 6.37
CA THR A 36 12.12 -14.08 5.68
C THR A 36 11.99 -13.92 4.17
N LYS A 37 13.07 -14.23 3.46
CA LYS A 37 13.10 -14.31 1.99
C LYS A 37 12.87 -15.75 1.56
N TYR A 38 12.06 -15.92 0.52
CA TYR A 38 11.68 -17.22 -0.03
C TYR A 38 12.09 -17.28 -1.49
N ASP A 39 12.67 -18.40 -1.89
CA ASP A 39 12.92 -18.70 -3.29
C ASP A 39 11.62 -18.62 -4.09
N PHE A 40 11.62 -17.85 -5.17
CA PHE A 40 10.43 -17.63 -5.98
C PHE A 40 10.57 -18.29 -7.35
N TYR A 41 9.81 -19.36 -7.53
CA TYR A 41 9.66 -20.12 -8.76
C TYR A 41 8.18 -20.07 -9.16
N PRO A 42 7.75 -18.97 -9.78
CA PRO A 42 6.37 -18.77 -10.16
C PRO A 42 5.96 -19.81 -11.19
N SER A 43 4.77 -20.36 -11.01
CA SER A 43 4.08 -21.15 -12.04
C SER A 43 3.47 -20.21 -13.09
N GLN A 44 2.22 -20.44 -13.47
CA GLN A 44 1.52 -19.59 -14.43
C GLN A 44 0.86 -18.41 -13.70
N PHE A 45 1.09 -17.20 -14.21
CA PHE A 45 0.39 -16.01 -13.75
C PHE A 45 -1.05 -16.00 -14.26
N ILE A 46 -1.98 -15.61 -13.38
CA ILE A 46 -3.36 -15.32 -13.71
C ILE A 46 -3.58 -13.84 -13.42
N PHE A 47 -3.69 -13.02 -14.46
CA PHE A 47 -3.92 -11.59 -14.38
C PHE A 47 -5.40 -11.30 -14.12
N GLU A 48 -5.68 -10.48 -13.11
CA GLU A 48 -7.04 -10.02 -12.81
C GLU A 48 -7.24 -8.65 -13.41
N TYR A 49 -8.19 -8.56 -14.35
CA TYR A 49 -8.64 -7.33 -14.95
C TYR A 49 -10.03 -6.93 -14.44
N ASN A 50 -10.46 -5.72 -14.76
CA ASN A 50 -11.83 -5.28 -14.52
C ASN A 50 -12.84 -6.13 -15.30
N GLY A 51 -13.39 -7.15 -14.63
CA GLY A 51 -14.48 -7.98 -15.12
C GLY A 51 -14.07 -9.34 -15.67
N TYR A 52 -12.78 -9.68 -15.74
CA TYR A 52 -12.31 -11.00 -16.17
C TYR A 52 -10.89 -11.31 -15.67
N ASN A 53 -10.52 -12.58 -15.76
CA ASN A 53 -9.15 -13.05 -15.54
C ASN A 53 -8.56 -13.55 -16.86
N SER A 54 -7.28 -13.30 -17.07
CA SER A 54 -6.54 -13.75 -18.25
C SER A 54 -5.24 -14.42 -17.83
N THR A 55 -4.73 -15.33 -18.65
CA THR A 55 -3.40 -15.90 -18.49
C THR A 55 -2.34 -15.19 -19.32
N ASP A 56 -2.79 -14.29 -20.20
CA ASP A 56 -1.94 -13.46 -21.03
C ASP A 56 -1.96 -12.03 -20.47
N TYR A 57 -0.78 -11.41 -20.45
CA TYR A 57 -0.66 -10.04 -20.00
C TYR A 57 -1.02 -9.07 -21.14
N GLU A 58 -2.12 -8.34 -20.95
CA GLU A 58 -2.73 -7.44 -21.94
C GLU A 58 -2.35 -5.96 -21.72
N GLY A 59 -1.44 -5.69 -20.78
CA GLY A 59 -1.08 -4.33 -20.35
C GLY A 59 -1.72 -3.95 -19.02
N ASP A 60 -1.57 -2.68 -18.66
CA ASP A 60 -1.97 -2.14 -17.36
C ASP A 60 -3.43 -1.69 -17.29
N THR A 61 -4.05 -1.43 -18.44
CA THR A 61 -5.42 -0.90 -18.51
C THR A 61 -6.40 -1.86 -17.85
N GLY A 62 -6.99 -1.43 -16.73
CA GLY A 62 -7.95 -2.23 -15.98
C GLY A 62 -7.33 -3.38 -15.18
N LEU A 63 -6.01 -3.50 -15.11
CA LEU A 63 -5.31 -4.50 -14.30
C LEU A 63 -5.47 -4.18 -12.81
N LYS A 64 -5.84 -5.20 -12.03
CA LYS A 64 -5.91 -5.12 -10.56
C LYS A 64 -4.73 -5.78 -9.87
N GLY A 65 -4.14 -6.80 -10.48
CA GLY A 65 -3.03 -7.57 -9.95
C GLY A 65 -2.91 -8.91 -10.67
N ALA A 66 -2.15 -9.83 -10.10
CA ALA A 66 -2.06 -11.20 -10.59
C ALA A 66 -2.04 -12.21 -9.44
N TYR A 67 -2.46 -13.44 -9.73
CA TYR A 67 -2.32 -14.58 -8.84
C TYR A 67 -1.29 -15.53 -9.42
N VAL A 68 -0.42 -16.07 -8.58
CA VAL A 68 0.58 -17.05 -9.01
C VAL A 68 0.91 -18.00 -7.89
N ASN A 69 0.93 -19.30 -8.17
CA ASN A 69 1.43 -20.28 -7.22
C ASN A 69 2.96 -20.33 -7.29
N ASN A 70 3.62 -20.22 -6.15
CA ASN A 70 5.06 -20.45 -6.02
C ASN A 70 5.32 -21.94 -5.76
N THR A 71 6.08 -22.56 -6.66
CA THR A 71 6.28 -24.01 -6.63
C THR A 71 7.15 -24.51 -5.46
N VAL A 72 7.89 -23.62 -4.80
CA VAL A 72 8.80 -23.99 -3.68
C VAL A 72 8.04 -24.19 -2.37
N ASP A 73 7.18 -23.25 -2.01
CA ASP A 73 6.40 -23.28 -0.77
C ASP A 73 4.94 -23.72 -0.99
N ASN A 74 4.54 -23.91 -2.25
CA ASN A 74 3.19 -24.29 -2.66
C ASN A 74 2.12 -23.29 -2.17
N MET A 75 2.48 -22.01 -2.04
CA MET A 75 1.55 -20.94 -1.69
C MET A 75 1.13 -20.16 -2.93
N THR A 76 -0.11 -19.66 -2.90
CA THR A 76 -0.66 -18.76 -3.91
C THR A 76 -0.43 -17.31 -3.48
N TYR A 77 0.35 -16.60 -4.28
CA TYR A 77 0.69 -15.20 -4.07
C TYR A 77 -0.28 -14.33 -4.86
N TYR A 78 -0.83 -13.31 -4.20
CA TYR A 78 -1.31 -12.13 -4.88
C TYR A 78 -0.14 -11.19 -5.16
N VAL A 79 0.01 -10.80 -6.41
CA VAL A 79 1.03 -9.89 -6.91
C VAL A 79 0.36 -8.54 -7.21
N PRO A 80 0.59 -7.51 -6.40
CA PRO A 80 0.12 -6.15 -6.66
C PRO A 80 0.56 -5.63 -8.03
N VAL A 81 -0.21 -4.69 -8.59
CA VAL A 81 0.03 -4.10 -9.92
C VAL A 81 1.48 -3.63 -10.09
N GLU A 82 2.05 -2.98 -9.09
CA GLU A 82 3.41 -2.43 -9.15
C GLU A 82 4.46 -3.52 -9.32
N TYR A 83 4.24 -4.71 -8.74
CA TYR A 83 5.11 -5.86 -8.91
C TYR A 83 4.82 -6.61 -10.22
N VAL A 84 3.56 -6.64 -10.69
CA VAL A 84 3.24 -7.15 -12.04
C VAL A 84 4.00 -6.34 -13.11
N ARG A 85 4.03 -5.01 -12.97
CA ARG A 85 4.83 -4.13 -13.83
C ARG A 85 6.32 -4.42 -13.75
N THR A 86 6.85 -4.63 -12.54
CA THR A 86 8.25 -5.05 -12.36
C THR A 86 8.55 -6.36 -13.10
N PHE A 87 7.70 -7.38 -12.99
CA PHE A 87 7.84 -8.62 -13.75
C PHE A 87 7.76 -8.37 -15.25
N ALA A 88 6.80 -7.57 -15.72
CA ALA A 88 6.63 -7.24 -17.13
C ALA A 88 7.86 -6.53 -17.70
N TRP A 89 8.47 -5.60 -16.95
CA TRP A 89 9.71 -4.93 -17.33
C TRP A 89 10.90 -5.89 -17.37
N MET A 90 11.15 -6.62 -16.28
CA MET A 90 12.30 -7.53 -16.16
C MET A 90 12.27 -8.65 -17.22
N THR A 91 11.09 -9.22 -17.47
CA THR A 91 10.92 -10.39 -18.34
C THR A 91 10.52 -10.03 -19.77
N LYS A 92 10.52 -8.73 -20.12
CA LYS A 92 10.03 -8.23 -21.41
C LYS A 92 8.63 -8.76 -21.75
N LYS A 93 7.73 -8.69 -20.77
CA LYS A 93 6.32 -9.12 -20.81
C LYS A 93 6.09 -10.63 -20.97
N SER A 94 7.13 -11.45 -20.87
CA SER A 94 7.00 -12.91 -20.97
C SER A 94 6.56 -13.59 -19.67
N PHE A 95 6.77 -12.93 -18.53
CA PHE A 95 6.54 -13.46 -17.18
C PHE A 95 7.28 -14.78 -16.90
N LYS A 96 8.35 -15.03 -17.67
CA LYS A 96 9.30 -16.11 -17.46
C LYS A 96 10.59 -15.50 -16.92
N LEU A 97 10.95 -15.90 -15.71
CA LEU A 97 12.17 -15.44 -15.07
C LEU A 97 13.36 -16.21 -15.66
N ASP A 98 14.33 -15.50 -16.22
CA ASP A 98 15.59 -16.08 -16.69
C ASP A 98 16.49 -16.48 -15.51
N GLU A 99 16.39 -15.73 -14.41
CA GLU A 99 17.09 -15.98 -13.15
C GLU A 99 16.08 -16.06 -12.00
N ASN A 100 16.30 -17.00 -11.09
CA ASN A 100 15.46 -17.14 -9.91
C ASN A 100 15.63 -15.89 -9.04
N ILE A 101 14.55 -15.41 -8.44
CA ILE A 101 14.58 -14.30 -7.48
C ILE A 101 14.14 -14.80 -6.11
N ASP A 102 14.32 -13.97 -5.10
CA ASP A 102 13.72 -14.18 -3.79
C ASP A 102 12.58 -13.19 -3.58
N VAL A 103 11.57 -13.60 -2.82
CA VAL A 103 10.43 -12.74 -2.46
C VAL A 103 10.20 -12.72 -0.96
N LYS A 104 9.62 -11.62 -0.49
CA LYS A 104 8.96 -11.54 0.82
C LYS A 104 7.45 -11.52 0.60
N HIS A 105 6.73 -12.14 1.52
CA HIS A 105 5.27 -12.10 1.51
C HIS A 105 4.69 -11.63 2.84
N SER A 106 3.43 -11.17 2.79
CA SER A 106 2.65 -10.85 3.99
C SER A 106 2.42 -12.10 4.84
N LEU A 107 1.87 -11.90 6.04
CA LEU A 107 1.23 -12.99 6.78
C LEU A 107 0.15 -13.66 5.92
N ILE A 108 -0.13 -14.94 6.22
CA ILE A 108 -1.16 -15.71 5.53
C ILE A 108 -2.52 -15.04 5.74
N VAL A 109 -3.30 -14.93 4.67
CA VAL A 109 -4.60 -14.27 4.66
C VAL A 109 -5.71 -15.31 4.49
N ASP A 110 -6.46 -15.54 5.57
CA ASP A 110 -7.56 -16.49 5.54
C ASP A 110 -8.77 -15.97 4.74
N GLY A 111 -9.45 -16.89 4.03
CA GLY A 111 -10.71 -16.61 3.34
C GLY A 111 -10.58 -15.82 2.03
N ARG A 112 -9.38 -15.81 1.42
CA ARG A 112 -9.11 -15.21 0.11
C ARG A 112 -8.76 -16.28 -0.92
N ALA A 113 -8.70 -15.87 -2.19
CA ALA A 113 -8.26 -16.73 -3.30
C ALA A 113 -6.73 -16.87 -3.38
N TYR A 114 -6.00 -16.17 -2.52
CA TYR A 114 -4.55 -16.23 -2.36
C TYR A 114 -4.21 -16.50 -0.89
N ASP A 115 -3.06 -17.11 -0.65
CA ASP A 115 -2.56 -17.39 0.69
C ASP A 115 -1.83 -16.18 1.26
N CYS A 116 -1.09 -15.43 0.43
CA CYS A 116 -0.33 -14.27 0.88
C CYS A 116 -0.22 -13.19 -0.21
N ILE A 117 0.26 -12.01 0.17
CA ILE A 117 0.54 -10.89 -0.74
C ILE A 117 2.05 -10.77 -0.91
N LEU A 118 2.53 -10.65 -2.15
CA LEU A 118 3.92 -10.31 -2.44
C LEU A 118 4.21 -8.89 -1.95
N ILE A 119 5.15 -8.74 -1.02
CA ILE A 119 5.51 -7.44 -0.42
C ILE A 119 6.92 -6.98 -0.77
N GLY A 120 7.79 -7.85 -1.31
CA GLY A 120 9.14 -7.50 -1.73
C GLY A 120 9.73 -8.50 -2.72
N MET A 121 10.60 -8.03 -3.61
CA MET A 121 11.35 -8.82 -4.59
C MET A 121 12.85 -8.52 -4.44
N PHE A 122 13.69 -9.54 -4.55
CA PHE A 122 15.14 -9.42 -4.38
C PHE A 122 15.86 -10.30 -5.41
N SER A 123 16.94 -9.80 -5.99
CA SER A 123 17.85 -10.64 -6.79
C SER A 123 18.64 -11.59 -5.87
N LYS A 124 19.29 -12.60 -6.45
CA LYS A 124 20.05 -13.62 -5.67
C LYS A 124 21.23 -13.08 -4.89
N ASP A 125 21.78 -11.94 -5.29
CA ASP A 125 22.79 -11.21 -4.53
C ASP A 125 22.22 -10.48 -3.29
N GLY A 126 20.89 -10.49 -3.14
CA GLY A 126 20.15 -9.89 -2.04
C GLY A 126 19.69 -8.47 -2.30
N THR A 127 20.03 -7.86 -3.44
CA THR A 127 19.63 -6.50 -3.82
C THR A 127 18.11 -6.43 -4.01
N GLU A 128 17.47 -5.40 -3.47
CA GLU A 128 16.03 -5.20 -3.63
C GLU A 128 15.71 -4.78 -5.07
N ILE A 129 14.77 -5.49 -5.68
CA ILE A 129 14.23 -5.16 -6.99
C ILE A 129 13.05 -4.20 -6.74
N PRO A 130 13.13 -2.95 -7.23
CA PRO A 130 12.10 -1.97 -6.93
C PRO A 130 10.79 -2.31 -7.63
N LYS A 131 9.68 -2.04 -6.94
CA LYS A 131 8.35 -2.03 -7.55
C LYS A 131 8.23 -0.87 -8.54
N LEU A 132 7.65 -1.13 -9.71
CA LEU A 132 7.42 -0.10 -10.72
C LEU A 132 6.09 0.61 -10.44
N ASP A 133 6.18 1.68 -9.65
CA ASP A 133 5.08 2.55 -9.30
C ASP A 133 5.25 3.93 -9.97
N ILE A 134 4.22 4.40 -10.68
CA ILE A 134 4.21 5.73 -11.32
C ILE A 134 4.42 6.86 -10.30
N LYS A 135 4.07 6.61 -9.04
CA LYS A 135 4.22 7.56 -7.92
C LYS A 135 5.65 7.64 -7.40
N SER A 136 6.53 6.73 -7.82
CA SER A 136 7.89 6.64 -7.26
C SER A 136 8.80 7.73 -7.82
N ASN A 137 9.49 8.45 -6.93
CA ASN A 137 10.49 9.45 -7.33
C ASN A 137 11.88 8.83 -7.58
N SER A 138 12.08 7.56 -7.25
CA SER A 138 13.38 6.90 -7.26
C SER A 138 13.63 5.98 -8.46
N LEU A 139 12.69 5.89 -9.41
CA LEU A 139 12.88 5.05 -10.60
C LEU A 139 14.02 5.57 -11.48
N THR A 140 14.87 4.65 -11.93
CA THR A 140 15.94 4.91 -12.90
C THR A 140 15.36 5.19 -14.29
N LYS A 141 16.17 5.74 -15.21
CA LYS A 141 15.74 6.00 -16.59
C LYS A 141 15.27 4.73 -17.32
N GLU A 142 15.94 3.61 -17.07
CA GLU A 142 15.59 2.31 -17.68
C GLU A 142 14.30 1.73 -17.10
N GLN A 143 14.02 1.96 -15.83
CA GLN A 143 12.76 1.55 -15.20
C GLN A 143 11.59 2.41 -15.69
N ARG A 144 11.84 3.71 -15.88
CA ARG A 144 10.85 4.64 -16.45
C ARG A 144 10.46 4.28 -17.87
N SER A 145 11.36 3.67 -18.66
CA SER A 145 11.03 3.28 -20.05
C SER A 145 10.02 2.15 -20.16
N TYR A 146 9.61 1.55 -19.03
CA TYR A 146 8.42 0.71 -19.00
C TYR A 146 7.14 1.51 -19.30
N PHE A 147 7.09 2.77 -18.86
CA PHE A 147 5.97 3.67 -19.11
C PHE A 147 6.25 4.43 -20.42
N ASP A 148 5.31 4.39 -21.36
CA ASP A 148 5.48 5.00 -22.69
C ASP A 148 5.74 6.52 -22.62
N ASP A 149 5.04 7.23 -21.72
CA ASP A 149 5.33 8.63 -21.35
C ASP A 149 5.24 8.80 -19.83
N TYR A 150 6.32 8.48 -19.13
CA TYR A 150 6.38 8.51 -17.67
C TYR A 150 6.02 9.88 -17.08
N ASP A 151 6.57 10.96 -17.64
CA ASP A 151 6.40 12.30 -17.07
C ASP A 151 4.97 12.80 -17.30
N GLN A 152 4.38 12.54 -18.47
CA GLN A 152 2.97 12.85 -18.74
C GLN A 152 2.04 12.00 -17.86
N THR A 153 2.22 10.68 -17.82
CA THR A 153 1.37 9.77 -17.04
C THR A 153 1.42 10.11 -15.55
N ARG A 154 2.59 10.56 -15.06
CA ARG A 154 2.75 10.97 -13.67
C ARG A 154 2.05 12.30 -13.38
N GLU A 155 2.15 13.27 -14.30
CA GLU A 155 1.43 14.54 -14.20
C GLU A 155 -0.09 14.32 -14.20
N GLU A 156 -0.61 13.50 -15.13
CA GLU A 156 -2.02 13.12 -15.20
C GLU A 156 -2.50 12.48 -13.90
N TYR A 157 -1.74 11.53 -13.34
CA TYR A 157 -2.05 10.93 -12.05
C TYR A 157 -2.16 11.97 -10.92
N TYR A 158 -1.22 12.93 -10.85
CA TYR A 158 -1.29 13.97 -9.83
C TYR A 158 -2.48 14.90 -10.07
N GLN A 159 -2.79 15.24 -11.31
CA GLN A 159 -3.94 16.07 -11.65
C GLN A 159 -5.27 15.40 -11.29
N GLU A 160 -5.44 14.10 -11.57
CA GLU A 160 -6.61 13.33 -11.13
C GLU A 160 -6.75 13.34 -9.60
N GLN A 161 -5.65 13.11 -8.87
CA GLN A 161 -5.67 13.20 -7.41
C GLN A 161 -6.04 14.60 -6.91
N TYR A 162 -5.54 15.65 -7.55
CA TYR A 162 -5.93 17.02 -7.22
C TYR A 162 -7.42 17.27 -7.52
N GLN A 163 -7.94 16.78 -8.64
CA GLN A 163 -9.35 16.92 -9.00
C GLN A 163 -10.26 16.17 -8.02
N ASP A 164 -9.96 14.91 -7.70
CA ASP A 164 -10.69 14.12 -6.69
C ASP A 164 -10.71 14.84 -5.34
N THR A 165 -9.57 15.42 -4.92
CA THR A 165 -9.51 16.19 -3.68
C THR A 165 -10.31 17.49 -3.75
N LEU A 166 -10.37 18.17 -4.90
CA LEU A 166 -11.17 19.37 -5.08
C LEU A 166 -12.66 19.04 -5.09
N GLU A 167 -13.07 17.94 -5.73
CA GLU A 167 -14.45 17.46 -5.71
C GLU A 167 -14.89 17.08 -4.28
N ASP A 168 -14.05 16.40 -3.52
CA ASP A 168 -14.30 16.09 -2.09
C ASP A 168 -14.41 17.36 -1.22
N ILE A 169 -13.62 18.39 -1.50
CA ILE A 169 -13.69 19.69 -0.81
C ILE A 169 -14.96 20.43 -1.21
N GLU A 170 -15.31 20.45 -2.49
CA GLU A 170 -16.52 21.11 -3.00
C GLU A 170 -17.79 20.46 -2.46
N ASP A 171 -17.85 19.13 -2.39
CA ASP A 171 -18.98 18.40 -1.83
C ASP A 171 -19.13 18.61 -0.32
N ASN A 172 -18.02 18.70 0.42
CA ASN A 172 -18.05 19.07 1.83
C ASN A 172 -18.42 20.55 2.04
N SER A 173 -18.03 21.45 1.14
CA SER A 173 -18.40 22.88 1.18
C SER A 173 -19.89 23.12 0.87
N ARG A 174 -20.47 22.30 -0.03
CA ARG A 174 -21.92 22.30 -0.34
C ARG A 174 -22.75 21.70 0.79
N ARG A 175 -22.24 20.68 1.49
CA ARG A 175 -22.93 20.10 2.67
C ARG A 175 -22.85 21.02 3.90
N SER A 176 -21.74 21.72 4.09
CA SER A 176 -21.53 22.65 5.21
C SER A 176 -22.31 23.97 5.07
N THR A 177 -22.81 24.32 3.88
CA THR A 177 -23.68 25.49 3.68
C THR A 177 -25.18 25.19 3.84
N SER A 178 -25.57 23.94 4.13
CA SER A 178 -26.98 23.56 4.36
C SER A 178 -27.40 23.39 5.83
N TYR A 179 -26.47 23.45 6.78
CA TYR A 179 -26.79 23.31 8.21
C TYR A 179 -26.89 24.68 8.89
N LYS A 180 -28.12 25.19 8.93
CA LYS A 180 -28.54 26.19 9.92
C LYS A 180 -28.38 25.61 11.33
N ASP A 181 -27.76 26.41 12.20
CA ASP A 181 -27.85 26.42 13.66
C ASP A 181 -27.80 25.06 14.38
N ASN A 182 -26.62 24.72 14.92
CA ASN A 182 -26.52 24.48 16.36
C ASN A 182 -25.06 24.44 16.84
N ASP A 183 -24.85 25.19 17.91
CA ASP A 183 -23.65 25.44 18.68
C ASP A 183 -22.99 24.15 19.23
N ARG A 184 -22.12 23.49 18.44
CA ARG A 184 -21.23 22.40 18.91
C ARG A 184 -19.96 22.28 18.05
N GLY A 185 -18.81 22.66 18.64
CA GLY A 185 -17.45 22.18 18.33
C GLY A 185 -17.04 22.15 16.85
N HIS A 186 -16.14 23.04 16.46
CA HIS A 186 -15.59 23.05 15.11
C HIS A 186 -14.58 21.90 14.94
N TYR A 187 -14.88 20.97 14.04
CA TYR A 187 -13.93 19.98 13.56
C TYR A 187 -13.26 20.53 12.31
N GLY A 188 -11.96 20.82 12.40
CA GLY A 188 -11.12 21.17 11.26
C GLY A 188 -10.29 19.97 10.82
N PHE A 189 -10.35 19.64 9.53
CA PHE A 189 -9.41 18.69 8.93
C PHE A 189 -8.20 19.48 8.42
N TYR A 190 -6.99 19.03 8.75
CA TYR A 190 -5.78 19.60 8.17
C TYR A 190 -4.94 18.52 7.51
N TYR A 191 -4.30 18.90 6.41
CA TYR A 191 -3.44 18.04 5.60
C TYR A 191 -2.03 18.61 5.62
N GLY A 192 -1.07 17.79 6.05
CA GLY A 192 0.36 18.11 6.07
C GLY A 192 1.20 16.94 5.56
N THR A 193 2.48 17.20 5.30
CA THR A 193 3.45 16.26 4.72
C THR A 193 3.64 14.95 5.50
N ASN A 194 3.10 14.82 6.71
CA ASN A 194 3.23 13.65 7.59
C ASN A 194 1.90 12.91 7.86
N GLY A 195 0.86 13.12 7.06
CA GLY A 195 -0.41 12.38 7.15
C GLY A 195 -1.63 13.22 7.54
N ARG A 196 -2.76 12.54 7.76
CA ARG A 196 -4.09 13.13 8.00
C ARG A 196 -4.41 13.21 9.50
N GLY A 197 -4.96 14.33 9.96
CA GLY A 197 -5.37 14.53 11.35
C GLY A 197 -6.68 15.30 11.48
N ILE A 198 -7.44 15.02 12.54
CA ILE A 198 -8.65 15.77 12.91
C ILE A 198 -8.28 16.71 14.06
N MET A 199 -8.46 18.01 13.86
CA MET A 199 -8.31 19.01 14.91
C MET A 199 -9.69 19.37 15.46
N TYR A 200 -9.86 19.23 16.76
CA TYR A 200 -11.04 19.70 17.48
C TYR A 200 -10.72 21.04 18.14
N THR A 201 -11.41 22.10 17.72
CA THR A 201 -11.37 23.40 18.39
C THR A 201 -12.72 23.67 19.04
N ARG A 202 -12.63 24.03 20.33
CA ARG A 202 -13.77 24.40 21.17
C ARG A 202 -13.82 25.90 21.34
#